data_AF-R6PMY8-F1
#
_entry.id   AF-R6PMY8-F1
#
_cell.length_a   1.000
_cell.length_b   1.000
_cell.length_c   1.000
_cell.angle_alpha   90.00
_cell.angle_beta   90.00
_cell.angle_gamma   90.00
#
_symmetry.space_group_name_H-M   'P 1'
#
loop_
_entity.id
_entity.type
_entity.pdbx_description
1 polymer ?
#
loop_
_entity_poly.entity_id
_entity_poly.type
_entity_poly.pdbx_seq_one_letter_code
_entity_poly.pdbx_strand_id
1 'polypeptide(L)'
;MKRFFFVLFVIANCLLATAQTASSVLSQLTFEEPSKLYRVKGNTANMRKLPNPKAAKVEIKGKAYIVGGDIVNDLGDNPNWVKARIDGKVVYISKSVLTMAEQEPVSFASNYNIPFWYKSPNFSLEDGDISFQCWAWRMGKIKGTSGLFLCQCQEWNGKQTLRLGKQVGNALVFKYKVYIDGFNYDYDFQPYGKWLIDSEVQYDNNKVYRLLVDKNTIKKVRIDDEGNTANYLDMTKITEPMVYALFKEVIDKDETDYFYLTSYSFNKKWPRNFD
;
A
#
# COMPACT_ATOMS: atom_id res chain seq x y z
N MET A 1 17.78 -16.84 -41.22
CA MET A 1 18.32 -17.02 -39.85
C MET A 1 19.06 -15.79 -39.28
N LYS A 2 19.94 -15.08 -40.01
CA LYS A 2 20.69 -13.92 -39.45
C LYS A 2 19.86 -12.69 -39.04
N ARG A 3 18.73 -12.42 -39.73
CA ARG A 3 17.82 -11.29 -39.39
C ARG A 3 16.99 -11.52 -38.12
N PHE A 4 16.74 -12.78 -37.73
CA PHE A 4 15.97 -13.10 -36.52
C PHE A 4 16.81 -12.94 -35.25
N PHE A 5 18.11 -13.29 -35.30
CA PHE A 5 19.05 -13.10 -34.19
C PHE A 5 19.34 -11.62 -33.91
N PHE A 6 19.38 -10.77 -34.94
CA PHE A 6 19.67 -9.33 -34.77
C PHE A 6 18.51 -8.59 -34.09
N VAL A 7 17.25 -8.95 -34.39
CA VAL A 7 16.06 -8.38 -33.75
C VAL A 7 15.96 -8.80 -32.28
N LEU A 8 16.25 -10.06 -31.97
CA LEU A 8 16.33 -10.55 -30.58
C LEU A 8 17.42 -9.85 -29.76
N PHE A 9 18.58 -9.57 -30.37
CA PHE A 9 19.70 -8.90 -29.70
C PHE A 9 19.41 -7.42 -29.39
N VAL A 10 18.76 -6.70 -30.31
CA VAL A 10 18.38 -5.29 -30.08
C VAL A 10 17.28 -5.16 -29.02
N ILE A 11 16.27 -6.04 -29.03
CA ILE A 11 15.20 -6.04 -28.01
C ILE A 11 15.77 -6.37 -26.62
N ALA A 12 16.69 -7.34 -26.52
CA ALA A 12 17.33 -7.69 -25.25
C ALA A 12 18.14 -6.52 -24.67
N ASN A 13 18.89 -5.78 -25.49
CA ASN A 13 19.67 -4.63 -25.02
C ASN A 13 18.79 -3.45 -24.59
N CYS A 14 17.67 -3.19 -25.26
CA CYS A 14 16.72 -2.16 -24.83
C CYS A 14 16.06 -2.52 -23.49
N LEU A 15 15.67 -3.78 -23.28
CA LEU A 15 15.11 -4.26 -22.01
C LEU A 15 16.14 -4.26 -20.87
N LEU A 16 17.41 -4.54 -21.17
CA LEU A 16 18.51 -4.46 -20.19
C LEU A 16 18.81 -3.01 -19.80
N ALA A 17 18.80 -2.08 -20.76
CA ALA A 17 19.01 -0.66 -20.49
C ALA A 17 17.90 -0.08 -19.60
N THR A 18 16.62 -0.39 -19.91
CA THR A 18 15.49 0.06 -19.08
C THR A 18 15.52 -0.56 -17.68
N ALA A 19 15.96 -1.82 -17.56
CA ALA A 19 16.11 -2.47 -16.26
C ALA A 19 17.24 -1.87 -15.41
N GLN A 20 18.39 -1.57 -16.02
CA GLN A 20 19.51 -0.94 -15.33
C GLN A 20 19.17 0.48 -14.85
N THR A 21 18.43 1.26 -15.65
CA THR A 21 17.92 2.57 -15.24
C THR A 21 16.93 2.45 -14.07
N ALA A 22 15.99 1.50 -14.14
CA ALA A 22 15.01 1.30 -13.06
C ALA A 22 15.67 0.94 -11.73
N SER A 23 16.57 -0.05 -11.71
CA SER A 23 17.29 -0.44 -10.50
C SER A 23 18.11 0.69 -9.91
N SER A 24 18.76 1.51 -10.76
CA SER A 24 19.53 2.67 -10.32
C SER A 24 18.64 3.72 -9.64
N VAL A 25 17.54 4.13 -10.28
CA VAL A 25 16.63 5.14 -9.73
C VAL A 25 15.99 4.66 -8.43
N LEU A 26 15.47 3.43 -8.41
CA LEU A 26 14.80 2.88 -7.24
C LEU A 26 15.74 2.71 -6.04
N SER A 27 17.01 2.37 -6.28
CA SER A 27 18.00 2.21 -5.20
C SER A 27 18.42 3.54 -4.56
N GLN A 28 18.22 4.67 -5.26
CA GLN A 28 18.53 6.02 -4.77
C GLN A 28 17.39 6.65 -3.96
N LEU A 29 16.20 6.03 -3.94
CA LEU A 29 15.07 6.55 -3.18
C LEU A 29 15.35 6.55 -1.67
N THR A 30 15.05 7.68 -1.03
CA THR A 30 15.15 7.85 0.42
C THR A 30 13.81 7.61 1.11
N PHE A 31 13.88 7.02 2.30
CA PHE A 31 12.75 6.77 3.19
C PHE A 31 13.15 7.21 4.59
N GLU A 32 12.44 8.19 5.12
CA GLU A 32 12.75 8.82 6.40
C GLU A 32 12.34 7.90 7.55
N GLU A 33 13.19 7.82 8.56
CA GLU A 33 12.85 7.13 9.81
C GLU A 33 11.70 7.86 10.50
N PRO A 34 10.60 7.16 10.84
CA PRO A 34 9.51 7.79 11.56
C PRO A 34 9.96 8.14 12.99
N SER A 35 9.59 9.32 13.47
CA SER A 35 9.98 9.79 14.80
C SER A 35 9.29 8.97 15.90
N LYS A 36 7.95 8.93 15.88
CA LYS A 36 7.12 8.14 16.80
C LYS A 36 5.85 7.70 16.10
N LEU A 37 5.64 6.39 16.01
CA LEU A 37 4.46 5.81 15.41
C LEU A 37 3.37 5.58 16.46
N TYR A 38 2.16 6.05 16.17
CA TYR A 38 0.98 5.89 17.02
C TYR A 38 -0.15 5.18 16.28
N ARG A 39 -0.91 4.39 17.04
CA ARG A 39 -2.16 3.76 16.61
C ARG A 39 -3.28 4.07 17.60
N VAL A 40 -4.53 3.84 17.19
CA VAL A 40 -5.68 3.98 18.10
C VAL A 40 -5.67 2.91 19.20
N LYS A 41 -6.08 3.31 20.42
CA LYS A 41 -6.34 2.39 21.55
C LYS A 41 -7.67 1.66 21.39
N GLY A 42 -8.71 2.37 20.97
CA GLY A 42 -10.07 1.87 20.75
C GLY A 42 -10.41 1.76 19.26
N ASN A 43 -11.67 2.04 18.91
CA ASN A 43 -12.13 1.91 17.53
C ASN A 43 -11.66 3.05 16.62
N THR A 44 -11.76 4.29 17.10
CA THR A 44 -11.47 5.48 16.29
C THR A 44 -10.79 6.59 17.10
N ALA A 45 -10.11 7.50 16.40
CA ALA A 45 -9.59 8.75 16.97
C ALA A 45 -9.83 9.92 16.02
N ASN A 46 -10.52 10.96 16.49
CA ASN A 46 -10.89 12.12 15.65
C ASN A 46 -9.65 12.89 15.17
N MET A 47 -9.68 13.28 13.90
CA MET A 47 -8.71 14.18 13.28
C MET A 47 -9.20 15.62 13.40
N ARG A 48 -8.35 16.55 13.87
CA ARG A 48 -8.73 17.96 14.09
C ARG A 48 -7.80 18.93 13.38
N LYS A 49 -8.32 20.13 13.09
CA LYS A 49 -7.56 21.22 12.45
C LYS A 49 -6.50 21.84 13.37
N LEU A 50 -6.74 21.80 14.68
CA LEU A 50 -5.87 22.36 15.72
C LEU A 50 -5.79 21.38 16.91
N PRO A 51 -4.71 21.44 17.72
CA PRO A 51 -4.51 20.58 18.90
C PRO A 51 -5.42 21.01 20.08
N ASN A 52 -6.73 20.95 19.87
CA ASN A 52 -7.75 21.37 20.85
C ASN A 52 -9.00 20.46 20.71
N PRO A 53 -9.57 19.91 21.81
CA PRO A 53 -10.75 19.04 21.74
C PRO A 53 -12.00 19.72 21.16
N LYS A 54 -12.07 21.06 21.15
CA LYS A 54 -13.17 21.84 20.58
C LYS A 54 -12.92 22.25 19.12
N ALA A 55 -11.73 22.01 18.58
CA ALA A 55 -11.42 22.37 17.19
C ALA A 55 -12.24 21.55 16.20
N ALA A 56 -12.60 22.17 15.07
CA ALA A 56 -13.29 21.49 13.98
C ALA A 56 -12.53 20.24 13.53
N LYS A 57 -13.28 19.20 13.15
CA LYS A 57 -12.71 17.97 12.61
C LYS A 57 -12.21 18.21 11.18
N VAL A 58 -11.25 17.40 10.75
CA VAL A 58 -10.77 17.35 9.37
C VAL A 58 -11.30 16.07 8.73
N GLU A 59 -12.01 16.19 7.62
CA GLU A 59 -12.46 15.05 6.84
C GLU A 59 -11.47 14.73 5.71
N ILE A 60 -11.12 13.45 5.62
CA ILE A 60 -10.20 12.89 4.64
C ILE A 60 -10.82 11.59 4.16
N LYS A 61 -11.03 11.45 2.84
CA LYS A 61 -11.63 10.24 2.22
C LYS A 61 -12.94 9.80 2.90
N GLY A 62 -13.82 10.75 3.21
CA GLY A 62 -15.11 10.49 3.86
C GLY A 62 -15.03 10.10 5.34
N LYS A 63 -13.86 10.18 5.99
CA LYS A 63 -13.71 9.95 7.44
C LYS A 63 -13.08 11.14 8.16
N ALA A 64 -13.63 11.48 9.32
CA ALA A 64 -13.13 12.54 10.20
C ALA A 64 -12.27 12.00 11.37
N TYR A 65 -11.82 10.75 11.24
CA TYR A 65 -11.09 10.00 12.27
C TYR A 65 -10.14 8.98 11.63
N ILE A 66 -9.14 8.54 12.38
CA ILE A 66 -8.36 7.34 12.08
C ILE A 66 -8.95 6.12 12.80
N VAL A 67 -8.66 4.91 12.31
CA VAL A 67 -9.23 3.64 12.77
C VAL A 67 -8.14 2.65 13.22
N GLY A 68 -8.54 1.47 13.69
CA GLY A 68 -7.66 0.41 14.22
C GLY A 68 -6.49 0.02 13.34
N GLY A 69 -6.66 0.02 12.01
CA GLY A 69 -5.62 -0.31 11.03
C GLY A 69 -4.70 0.85 10.65
N ASP A 70 -5.03 2.10 11.03
CA ASP A 70 -4.20 3.27 10.73
C ASP A 70 -3.04 3.39 11.72
N ILE A 71 -1.84 3.66 11.20
CA ILE A 71 -0.66 4.05 11.98
C ILE A 71 -0.20 5.41 11.46
N VAL A 72 0.06 6.34 12.39
CA VAL A 72 0.47 7.71 12.06
C VAL A 72 1.82 8.03 12.70
N ASN A 73 2.65 8.78 11.96
CA ASN A 73 3.90 9.34 12.48
C ASN A 73 3.63 10.70 13.16
N ASP A 74 4.17 10.90 14.35
CA ASP A 74 4.14 12.18 15.06
C ASP A 74 5.24 13.12 14.55
N LEU A 75 4.83 14.15 13.83
CA LEU A 75 5.66 15.17 13.21
C LEU A 75 5.82 16.41 14.09
N GLY A 76 5.52 16.32 15.39
CA GLY A 76 5.63 17.45 16.31
C GLY A 76 5.94 17.04 17.74
N ASP A 77 6.20 18.06 18.55
CA ASP A 77 6.69 17.87 19.94
C ASP A 77 5.61 18.14 20.99
N ASN A 78 4.35 18.24 20.60
CA ASN A 78 3.27 18.52 21.54
C ASN A 78 3.05 17.31 22.47
N PRO A 79 3.03 17.50 23.81
CA PRO A 79 2.92 16.38 24.75
C PRO A 79 1.55 15.68 24.72
N ASN A 80 0.49 16.38 24.29
CA ASN A 80 -0.89 15.91 24.36
C ASN A 80 -1.49 15.56 22.99
N TRP A 81 -0.85 15.97 21.90
CA TRP A 81 -1.36 15.84 20.54
C TRP A 81 -0.31 15.28 19.61
N VAL A 82 -0.71 14.33 18.78
CA VAL A 82 0.05 13.92 17.59
C VAL A 82 -0.24 14.91 16.48
N LYS A 83 0.80 15.43 15.83
CA LYS A 83 0.68 16.15 14.56
C LYS A 83 1.04 15.19 13.43
N ALA A 84 0.10 14.86 12.56
CA ALA A 84 0.32 13.93 11.45
C ALA A 84 0.00 14.58 10.10
N ARG A 85 0.54 14.01 9.02
CA ARG A 85 0.11 14.30 7.64
C ARG A 85 -0.58 13.07 7.08
N ILE A 86 -1.82 13.22 6.63
CA ILE A 86 -2.63 12.15 6.06
C ILE A 86 -3.21 12.67 4.75
N ASP A 87 -2.93 11.99 3.62
CA ASP A 87 -3.40 12.40 2.29
C ASP A 87 -3.09 13.88 2.00
N GLY A 88 -1.85 14.30 2.28
CA GLY A 88 -1.36 15.67 2.13
C GLY A 88 -1.83 16.68 3.19
N LYS A 89 -2.86 16.37 4.00
CA LYS A 89 -3.41 17.30 4.99
C LYS A 89 -2.76 17.12 6.37
N VAL A 90 -2.44 18.25 7.02
CA VAL A 90 -1.99 18.24 8.42
C VAL A 90 -3.20 18.09 9.34
N VAL A 91 -3.11 17.15 10.29
CA VAL A 91 -4.14 16.87 11.29
C VAL A 91 -3.55 16.75 12.68
N TYR A 92 -4.38 16.99 13.68
CA TYR A 92 -4.06 16.82 15.09
C TYR A 92 -4.96 15.76 15.73
N ILE A 93 -4.35 14.81 16.44
CA ILE A 93 -5.05 13.67 17.06
C ILE A 93 -4.64 13.60 18.53
N SER A 94 -5.60 13.46 19.44
CA SER A 94 -5.32 13.45 20.88
C SER A 94 -4.53 12.20 21.29
N LYS A 95 -3.40 12.36 21.98
CA LYS A 95 -2.60 11.25 22.51
C LYS A 95 -3.34 10.43 23.57
N SER A 96 -4.36 11.00 24.22
CA SER A 96 -5.17 10.27 25.22
C SER A 96 -5.83 9.01 24.65
N VAL A 97 -6.23 9.03 23.37
CA VAL A 97 -6.88 7.92 22.66
C VAL A 97 -5.93 7.11 21.77
N LEU A 98 -4.63 7.44 21.79
CA LEU A 98 -3.58 6.76 21.04
C LEU A 98 -2.64 5.99 21.95
N THR A 99 -1.98 4.99 21.38
CA THR A 99 -0.86 4.29 21.99
C THR A 99 0.27 4.18 20.97
N MET A 100 1.51 4.04 21.45
CA MET A 100 2.64 3.75 20.56
C MET A 100 2.34 2.45 19.80
N ALA A 101 2.60 2.47 18.50
CA ALA A 101 2.53 1.28 17.68
C ALA A 101 3.68 0.34 18.05
N GLU A 102 3.37 -0.94 18.18
CA GLU A 102 4.34 -2.00 18.44
C GLU A 102 5.37 -2.05 17.30
N GLN A 103 6.65 -2.04 17.64
CA GLN A 103 7.76 -2.00 16.68
C GLN A 103 8.79 -3.09 17.00
N GLU A 104 8.30 -4.24 17.44
CA GLU A 104 9.13 -5.43 17.62
C GLU A 104 9.72 -5.88 16.28
N PRO A 105 10.92 -6.46 16.24
CA PRO A 105 11.47 -7.05 15.03
C PRO A 105 10.51 -8.10 14.45
N VAL A 106 10.15 -7.95 13.17
CA VAL A 106 9.26 -8.90 12.47
C VAL A 106 9.98 -9.48 11.27
N SER A 107 9.89 -10.81 11.15
CA SER A 107 10.15 -11.45 9.87
C SER A 107 9.03 -11.10 8.90
N PHE A 108 9.30 -10.16 8.01
CA PHE A 108 8.33 -9.74 7.00
C PHE A 108 8.03 -10.85 5.99
N ALA A 109 9.00 -11.75 5.73
CA ALA A 109 8.86 -12.81 4.75
C ALA A 109 7.71 -13.79 5.03
N SER A 110 7.43 -14.08 6.31
CA SER A 110 6.31 -14.95 6.69
C SER A 110 4.93 -14.32 6.43
N ASN A 111 4.89 -13.01 6.17
CA ASN A 111 3.66 -12.26 5.93
C ASN A 111 3.45 -11.91 4.45
N TYR A 112 4.36 -12.33 3.56
CA TYR A 112 4.27 -11.99 2.14
C TYR A 112 3.02 -12.56 1.49
N ASN A 113 2.33 -11.69 0.74
CA ASN A 113 1.06 -11.94 0.06
C ASN A 113 -0.13 -12.29 0.96
N ILE A 114 0.02 -12.31 2.29
CA ILE A 114 -1.10 -12.56 3.20
C ILE A 114 -1.92 -11.27 3.31
N PRO A 115 -3.22 -11.30 2.96
CA PRO A 115 -4.13 -10.18 3.20
C PRO A 115 -4.45 -10.04 4.69
N PHE A 116 -4.49 -8.80 5.15
CA PHE A 116 -4.93 -8.41 6.49
C PHE A 116 -5.99 -7.32 6.34
N TRP A 117 -7.08 -7.45 7.10
CA TRP A 117 -8.22 -6.56 7.03
C TRP A 117 -8.51 -5.93 8.39
N TYR A 118 -8.81 -4.65 8.38
CA TYR A 118 -9.54 -3.96 9.43
C TYR A 118 -10.99 -3.79 8.96
N LYS A 119 -11.93 -4.37 9.71
CA LYS A 119 -13.37 -4.18 9.51
C LYS A 119 -13.88 -3.18 10.56
N SER A 120 -14.64 -2.17 10.13
CA SER A 120 -15.30 -1.26 11.06
C SER A 120 -16.28 -2.05 11.95
N PRO A 121 -16.28 -1.86 13.28
CA PRO A 121 -17.19 -2.55 14.19
C PRO A 121 -18.68 -2.33 13.89
N ASN A 122 -19.01 -1.20 13.24
CA ASN A 122 -20.38 -0.84 12.87
C ASN A 122 -20.58 -0.89 11.36
N PHE A 123 -19.81 -1.71 10.65
CA PHE A 123 -20.02 -1.92 9.23
C PHE A 123 -21.38 -2.58 8.99
N SER A 124 -22.27 -1.90 8.27
CA SER A 124 -23.49 -2.48 7.71
C SER A 124 -23.52 -2.28 6.20
N LEU A 125 -23.81 -3.35 5.47
CA LEU A 125 -24.23 -3.29 4.07
C LEU A 125 -25.67 -2.78 4.08
N GLU A 126 -25.88 -1.46 4.11
CA GLU A 126 -27.21 -0.91 3.84
C GLU A 126 -27.52 -1.12 2.34
N ASP A 127 -28.59 -1.86 2.06
CA ASP A 127 -29.32 -1.94 0.79
C ASP A 127 -28.48 -1.86 -0.50
N GLY A 128 -27.61 -2.87 -0.71
CA GLY A 128 -27.03 -3.15 -2.02
C GLY A 128 -25.88 -2.24 -2.46
N ASP A 129 -25.56 -1.19 -1.71
CA ASP A 129 -24.36 -0.38 -1.93
C ASP A 129 -23.22 -0.84 -1.02
N ILE A 130 -22.10 -1.26 -1.61
CA ILE A 130 -20.89 -1.57 -0.86
C ILE A 130 -20.27 -0.24 -0.42
N SER A 131 -20.73 0.30 0.72
CA SER A 131 -20.00 1.38 1.39
C SER A 131 -18.73 0.78 1.99
N PHE A 132 -17.66 0.64 1.22
CA PHE A 132 -16.40 0.16 1.77
C PHE A 132 -16.04 1.05 2.98
N GLN A 133 -16.03 0.46 4.18
CA GLN A 133 -15.59 1.06 5.44
C GLN A 133 -14.57 0.10 6.08
N CYS A 134 -13.64 -0.33 5.25
CA CYS A 134 -12.62 -1.29 5.63
C CYS A 134 -11.28 -0.82 5.10
N TRP A 135 -10.22 -1.28 5.77
CA TRP A 135 -8.86 -1.05 5.36
C TRP A 135 -8.20 -2.40 5.18
N ALA A 136 -7.59 -2.65 4.02
CA ALA A 136 -6.89 -3.91 3.78
C ALA A 136 -5.47 -3.63 3.34
N TRP A 137 -4.54 -4.50 3.71
CA TRP A 137 -3.17 -4.44 3.26
C TRP A 137 -2.57 -5.84 3.10
N ARG A 138 -1.67 -5.94 2.13
CA ARG A 138 -0.73 -7.05 1.99
C ARG A 138 0.51 -6.55 1.31
N MET A 139 1.61 -7.24 1.49
CA MET A 139 2.88 -6.78 0.94
C MET A 139 3.76 -7.92 0.47
N GLY A 140 4.80 -7.55 -0.27
CA GLY A 140 5.92 -8.42 -0.58
C GLY A 140 7.16 -7.61 -0.88
N LYS A 141 8.31 -8.27 -0.75
CA LYS A 141 9.59 -7.70 -1.17
C LYS A 141 9.70 -7.75 -2.70
N ILE A 142 10.05 -6.62 -3.30
CA ILE A 142 10.25 -6.50 -4.75
C ILE A 142 11.50 -7.29 -5.13
N LYS A 143 11.44 -8.00 -6.26
CA LYS A 143 12.59 -8.72 -6.78
C LYS A 143 13.60 -7.73 -7.39
N GLY A 144 14.78 -7.65 -6.78
CA GLY A 144 15.87 -6.78 -7.22
C GLY A 144 16.84 -6.43 -6.09
N THR A 145 17.65 -5.40 -6.29
CA THR A 145 18.72 -4.98 -5.37
C THR A 145 18.36 -3.76 -4.52
N SER A 146 17.30 -3.02 -4.86
CA SER A 146 16.86 -1.82 -4.14
C SER A 146 16.40 -2.09 -2.70
N GLY A 147 16.06 -3.33 -2.39
CA GLY A 147 15.54 -3.74 -1.08
C GLY A 147 14.15 -3.17 -0.77
N LEU A 148 13.42 -2.73 -1.79
CA LEU A 148 12.10 -2.13 -1.65
C LEU A 148 11.00 -3.18 -1.44
N PHE A 149 9.90 -2.71 -0.90
CA PHE A 149 8.67 -3.44 -0.68
C PHE A 149 7.54 -2.80 -1.47
N LEU A 150 6.65 -3.64 -1.97
CA LEU A 150 5.40 -3.22 -2.56
C LEU A 150 4.27 -3.66 -1.62
N CYS A 151 3.36 -2.74 -1.33
CA CYS A 151 2.15 -3.01 -0.56
C CYS A 151 0.93 -2.72 -1.42
N GLN A 152 0.01 -3.69 -1.48
CA GLN A 152 -1.30 -3.47 -2.07
C GLN A 152 -2.26 -3.15 -0.94
N CYS A 153 -3.02 -2.07 -1.08
CA CYS A 153 -4.00 -1.62 -0.08
C CYS A 153 -5.39 -1.47 -0.69
N GLN A 154 -6.39 -1.83 0.10
CA GLN A 154 -7.75 -1.32 -0.09
C GLN A 154 -7.91 -0.15 0.88
N GLU A 155 -8.17 1.01 0.30
CA GLU A 155 -8.37 2.25 1.03
C GLU A 155 -9.73 2.26 1.73
N TRP A 156 -9.89 3.17 2.70
CA TRP A 156 -11.13 3.27 3.48
C TRP A 156 -12.38 3.38 2.60
N ASN A 157 -12.30 4.09 1.48
CA ASN A 157 -13.38 4.29 0.53
C ASN A 157 -13.46 3.23 -0.58
N GLY A 158 -12.78 2.09 -0.42
CA GLY A 158 -12.77 0.99 -1.39
C GLY A 158 -11.82 1.17 -2.57
N LYS A 159 -11.16 2.33 -2.70
CA LYS A 159 -10.15 2.52 -3.76
C LYS A 159 -8.96 1.60 -3.53
N GLN A 160 -8.43 1.04 -4.60
CA GLN A 160 -7.30 0.13 -4.54
C GLN A 160 -6.01 0.87 -4.87
N THR A 161 -4.96 0.63 -4.10
CA THR A 161 -3.67 1.29 -4.30
C THR A 161 -2.51 0.30 -4.25
N LEU A 162 -1.45 0.65 -4.97
CA LEU A 162 -0.12 0.14 -4.72
C LEU A 162 0.70 1.22 -4.03
N ARG A 163 1.48 0.81 -3.04
CA ARG A 163 2.35 1.66 -2.25
C ARG A 163 3.77 1.14 -2.29
N LEU A 164 4.73 2.02 -2.58
CA LEU A 164 6.15 1.71 -2.66
C LEU A 164 6.85 2.17 -1.39
N GLY A 165 7.60 1.26 -0.78
CA GLY A 165 8.17 1.47 0.54
C GLY A 165 9.49 0.76 0.78
N LYS A 166 10.07 1.02 1.95
CA LYS A 166 11.27 0.36 2.45
C LYS A 166 11.13 0.05 3.93
N GLN A 167 11.84 -0.98 4.38
CA GLN A 167 12.03 -1.19 5.80
C GLN A 167 13.03 -0.15 6.34
N VAL A 168 12.62 0.59 7.36
CA VAL A 168 13.46 1.54 8.10
C VAL A 168 13.31 1.20 9.59
N GLY A 169 14.40 0.75 10.21
CA GLY A 169 14.35 0.13 11.53
C GLY A 169 13.38 -1.06 11.56
N ASN A 170 12.43 -1.03 12.49
CA ASN A 170 11.40 -2.06 12.66
C ASN A 170 10.05 -1.71 12.02
N ALA A 171 10.00 -0.67 11.19
CA ALA A 171 8.81 -0.26 10.47
C ALA A 171 8.98 -0.42 8.95
N LEU A 172 7.87 -0.68 8.26
CA LEU A 172 7.78 -0.48 6.81
C LEU A 172 7.23 0.91 6.56
N VAL A 173 8.02 1.73 5.89
CA VAL A 173 7.68 3.10 5.50
C VAL A 173 7.36 3.09 4.02
N PHE A 174 6.08 3.23 3.69
CA PHE A 174 5.63 3.43 2.31
C PHE A 174 5.49 4.93 2.06
N LYS A 175 6.09 5.42 0.97
CA LYS A 175 6.20 6.85 0.65
C LYS A 175 5.37 7.23 -0.56
N TYR A 176 5.41 6.42 -1.61
CA TYR A 176 4.72 6.69 -2.87
C TYR A 176 3.47 5.83 -3.00
N LYS A 177 2.44 6.36 -3.67
CA LYS A 177 1.14 5.74 -3.87
C LYS A 177 0.70 5.89 -5.32
N VAL A 178 0.13 4.84 -5.88
CA VAL A 178 -0.60 4.88 -7.16
C VAL A 178 -1.92 4.14 -7.01
N TYR A 179 -2.94 4.54 -7.78
CA TYR A 179 -4.23 3.87 -7.79
C TYR A 179 -4.25 2.76 -8.83
N ILE A 180 -4.92 1.65 -8.50
CA ILE A 180 -5.13 0.51 -9.40
C ILE A 180 -6.61 0.13 -9.44
N ASP A 181 -7.05 -0.57 -10.47
CA ASP A 181 -8.47 -0.92 -10.66
C ASP A 181 -8.88 -2.30 -10.09
N GLY A 182 -8.00 -2.97 -9.33
CA GLY A 182 -8.30 -4.29 -8.78
C GLY A 182 -7.50 -4.65 -7.53
N PHE A 183 -8.17 -5.28 -6.56
CA PHE A 183 -7.51 -5.89 -5.39
C PHE A 183 -7.24 -7.38 -5.61
N ASN A 184 -8.23 -8.07 -6.18
CA ASN A 184 -8.22 -9.49 -6.53
C ASN A 184 -8.29 -9.65 -8.07
N TYR A 185 -7.83 -10.79 -8.58
CA TYR A 185 -7.73 -11.03 -10.02
C TYR A 185 -8.40 -12.36 -10.37
N ASP A 186 -9.54 -12.31 -11.04
CA ASP A 186 -10.35 -13.50 -11.20
C ASP A 186 -10.03 -14.32 -12.46
N TYR A 187 -10.11 -13.82 -13.72
CA TYR A 187 -9.96 -14.75 -14.86
C TYR A 187 -9.33 -14.25 -16.18
N ASP A 188 -9.01 -12.96 -16.36
CA ASP A 188 -8.45 -12.45 -17.63
C ASP A 188 -6.91 -12.44 -17.65
N PHE A 189 -6.30 -13.63 -17.79
CA PHE A 189 -4.84 -13.76 -17.84
C PHE A 189 -4.28 -13.48 -19.23
N GLN A 190 -3.21 -12.68 -19.28
CA GLN A 190 -2.42 -12.48 -20.49
C GLN A 190 -1.50 -13.69 -20.78
N PRO A 191 -1.01 -13.84 -22.03
CA PRO A 191 0.05 -14.80 -22.35
C PRO A 191 1.25 -14.67 -21.39
N TYR A 192 1.94 -15.79 -21.18
CA TYR A 192 3.05 -15.93 -20.24
C TYR A 192 4.04 -14.74 -20.29
N GLY A 193 4.32 -14.13 -19.13
CA GLY A 193 5.31 -13.07 -18.96
C GLY A 193 4.89 -11.69 -19.45
N LYS A 194 3.61 -11.48 -19.80
CA LYS A 194 3.07 -10.17 -20.13
C LYS A 194 2.42 -9.54 -18.90
N TRP A 195 3.11 -8.56 -18.34
CA TRP A 195 2.52 -7.57 -17.46
C TRP A 195 2.36 -6.27 -18.25
N LEU A 196 1.15 -5.73 -18.32
CA LEU A 196 0.85 -4.51 -19.08
C LEU A 196 -0.03 -3.59 -18.26
N ILE A 197 0.16 -2.29 -18.47
CA ILE A 197 -0.80 -1.27 -18.07
C ILE A 197 -1.79 -1.15 -19.24
N ASP A 198 -3.04 -1.59 -19.05
CA ASP A 198 -4.07 -1.60 -20.11
C ASP A 198 -4.49 -0.18 -20.48
N SER A 199 -4.74 0.65 -19.46
CA SER A 199 -5.17 2.03 -19.63
C SER A 199 -5.03 2.82 -18.32
N GLU A 200 -4.96 4.15 -18.48
CA GLU A 200 -5.06 5.13 -17.42
C GLU A 200 -6.50 5.61 -17.38
N VAL A 201 -7.25 5.23 -16.33
CA VAL A 201 -8.62 5.73 -16.14
C VAL A 201 -8.57 6.85 -15.11
N GLN A 202 -9.21 7.98 -15.38
CA GLN A 202 -9.37 9.02 -14.36
C GLN A 202 -10.61 8.71 -13.50
N TYR A 203 -10.40 8.40 -12.22
CA TYR A 203 -11.46 8.33 -11.22
C TYR A 203 -11.22 9.41 -10.16
N ASP A 204 -12.19 10.30 -9.98
CA ASP A 204 -12.11 11.44 -9.05
C ASP A 204 -10.79 12.23 -9.18
N ASN A 205 -10.42 12.61 -10.40
CA ASN A 205 -9.17 13.30 -10.76
C ASN A 205 -7.86 12.53 -10.47
N ASN A 206 -7.94 11.25 -10.11
CA ASN A 206 -6.76 10.41 -9.91
C ASN A 206 -6.57 9.48 -11.10
N LYS A 207 -5.31 9.35 -11.53
CA LYS A 207 -4.88 8.36 -12.51
C LYS A 207 -4.92 6.96 -11.88
N VAL A 208 -5.72 6.07 -12.46
CA VAL A 208 -5.89 4.68 -12.04
C VAL A 208 -5.33 3.76 -13.10
N TYR A 209 -4.45 2.86 -12.70
CA TYR A 209 -3.84 1.89 -13.60
C TYR A 209 -4.62 0.58 -13.59
N ARG A 210 -5.09 0.18 -14.77
CA ARG A 210 -5.55 -1.20 -14.98
C ARG A 210 -4.38 -2.12 -15.24
N LEU A 211 -4.22 -3.15 -14.40
CA LEU A 211 -3.12 -4.09 -14.50
C LEU A 211 -3.55 -5.36 -15.22
N LEU A 212 -2.99 -5.60 -16.41
CA LEU A 212 -3.10 -6.90 -17.07
C LEU A 212 -1.94 -7.77 -16.60
N VAL A 213 -2.29 -8.91 -16.01
CA VAL A 213 -1.36 -9.78 -15.31
C VAL A 213 -1.31 -11.15 -15.96
N ASP A 214 -0.13 -11.77 -15.97
CA ASP A 214 0.00 -13.16 -16.41
C ASP A 214 -0.25 -14.13 -15.25
N LYS A 215 -0.67 -15.35 -15.56
CA LYS A 215 -1.00 -16.38 -14.57
C LYS A 215 0.10 -16.65 -13.53
N ASN A 216 1.37 -16.47 -13.87
CA ASN A 216 2.47 -16.71 -12.93
C ASN A 216 2.65 -15.53 -11.99
N THR A 217 2.22 -14.33 -12.35
CA THR A 217 2.20 -13.17 -11.45
C THR A 217 1.01 -13.20 -10.49
N ILE A 218 0.19 -14.26 -10.52
CA ILE A 218 -0.88 -14.48 -9.56
C ILE A 218 -0.49 -15.59 -8.58
N LYS A 219 -0.87 -15.39 -7.32
CA LYS A 219 -0.76 -16.36 -6.23
C LYS A 219 -2.14 -16.61 -5.67
N LYS A 220 -2.52 -17.88 -5.60
CA LYS A 220 -3.67 -18.34 -4.81
C LYS A 220 -3.29 -18.29 -3.33
N VAL A 221 -4.02 -17.51 -2.55
CA VAL A 221 -3.76 -17.28 -1.12
C VAL A 221 -4.96 -17.76 -0.32
N ARG A 222 -4.72 -18.49 0.77
CA ARG A 222 -5.74 -18.88 1.73
C ARG A 222 -6.22 -17.66 2.51
N ILE A 223 -7.52 -17.42 2.53
CA ILE A 223 -8.12 -16.20 3.10
C ILE A 223 -8.93 -16.44 4.37
N ASP A 224 -9.10 -17.68 4.81
CA ASP A 224 -9.73 -18.03 6.08
C ASP A 224 -9.32 -19.42 6.59
N ASP A 225 -9.84 -19.78 7.76
CA ASP A 225 -9.59 -21.07 8.40
C ASP A 225 -10.42 -22.22 7.80
N GLU A 226 -11.47 -21.92 7.03
CA GLU A 226 -12.27 -22.91 6.30
C GLU A 226 -11.55 -23.44 5.06
N GLY A 227 -10.51 -22.74 4.61
CA GLY A 227 -9.67 -23.16 3.49
C GLY A 227 -10.04 -22.46 2.18
N ASN A 228 -10.90 -21.44 2.21
CA ASN A 228 -11.21 -20.65 1.04
C ASN A 228 -9.95 -19.92 0.57
N THR A 229 -9.89 -19.69 -0.74
CA THR A 229 -8.74 -19.05 -1.38
C THR A 229 -9.18 -17.96 -2.34
N ALA A 230 -8.40 -16.89 -2.43
CA ALA A 230 -8.56 -15.87 -3.46
C ALA A 230 -7.26 -15.70 -4.27
N ASN A 231 -7.42 -15.20 -5.48
CA ASN A 231 -6.33 -14.95 -6.41
C ASN A 231 -5.85 -13.51 -6.28
N TYR A 232 -4.59 -13.36 -5.92
CA TYR A 232 -3.95 -12.06 -5.72
C TYR A 232 -2.69 -11.92 -6.55
N LEU A 233 -2.26 -10.68 -6.82
CA LEU A 233 -0.93 -10.41 -7.39
C LEU A 233 0.16 -11.02 -6.50
N ASP A 234 1.09 -11.80 -7.05
CA ASP A 234 2.24 -12.29 -6.32
C ASP A 234 3.29 -11.18 -6.21
N MET A 235 3.26 -10.46 -5.09
CA MET A 235 4.10 -9.31 -4.83
C MET A 235 5.60 -9.64 -4.87
N THR A 236 5.96 -10.92 -4.71
CA THR A 236 7.35 -11.40 -4.76
C THR A 236 7.87 -11.66 -6.17
N LYS A 237 6.97 -11.65 -7.18
CA LYS A 237 7.31 -11.81 -8.59
C LYS A 237 7.36 -10.49 -9.34
N ILE A 238 6.96 -9.40 -8.70
CA ILE A 238 7.04 -8.05 -9.27
C ILE A 238 8.50 -7.60 -9.29
N THR A 239 8.93 -7.09 -10.44
CA THR A 239 10.31 -6.68 -10.70
C THR A 239 10.46 -5.17 -10.60
N GLU A 240 11.68 -4.71 -10.32
CA GLU A 240 12.02 -3.28 -10.29
C GLU A 240 11.62 -2.49 -11.54
N PRO A 241 11.80 -3.00 -12.79
CA PRO A 241 11.33 -2.30 -13.98
C PRO A 241 9.81 -2.07 -14.01
N MET A 242 9.04 -3.06 -13.57
CA MET A 242 7.57 -2.94 -13.48
C MET A 242 7.16 -1.90 -12.44
N VAL A 243 7.81 -1.92 -11.27
CA VAL A 243 7.58 -0.94 -10.21
C VAL A 243 7.96 0.46 -10.68
N TYR A 244 9.11 0.63 -11.30
CA TYR A 244 9.52 1.94 -11.80
C TYR A 244 8.53 2.46 -12.84
N ALA A 245 8.08 1.62 -13.77
CA ALA A 245 7.08 2.02 -14.76
C ALA A 245 5.77 2.53 -14.11
N LEU A 246 5.28 1.88 -13.05
CA LEU A 246 4.08 2.31 -12.33
C LEU A 246 4.27 3.61 -11.55
N PHE A 247 5.39 3.72 -10.85
CA PHE A 247 5.63 4.80 -9.90
C PHE A 247 6.42 5.97 -10.49
N LYS A 248 6.87 5.89 -11.75
CA LYS A 248 7.75 6.88 -12.38
C LYS A 248 7.23 8.31 -12.19
N GLU A 249 5.96 8.54 -12.49
CA GLU A 249 5.37 9.87 -12.42
C GLU A 249 5.38 10.45 -10.99
N VAL A 250 4.96 9.65 -10.00
CA VAL A 250 4.92 10.10 -8.60
C VAL A 250 6.32 10.21 -7.98
N ILE A 251 7.28 9.42 -8.45
CA ILE A 251 8.69 9.53 -8.06
C ILE A 251 9.30 10.81 -8.64
N ASP A 252 9.14 11.05 -9.95
CA ASP A 252 9.71 12.20 -10.63
C ASP A 252 9.15 13.53 -10.09
N LYS A 253 7.89 13.52 -9.62
CA LYS A 253 7.23 14.68 -8.99
C LYS A 253 7.45 14.80 -7.47
N ASP A 254 8.10 13.81 -6.84
CA ASP A 254 8.15 13.64 -5.38
C ASP A 254 6.77 13.76 -4.71
N GLU A 255 5.75 13.14 -5.32
CA GLU A 255 4.39 13.13 -4.79
C GLU A 255 4.25 12.04 -3.72
N THR A 256 4.15 12.47 -2.46
CA THR A 256 4.26 11.59 -1.29
C THR A 256 2.93 11.43 -0.55
N ASP A 257 2.61 10.20 -0.16
CA ASP A 257 1.51 9.85 0.74
C ASP A 257 1.95 8.70 1.66
N TYR A 258 2.40 9.06 2.86
CA TYR A 258 3.00 8.11 3.77
C TYR A 258 1.99 7.11 4.35
N PHE A 259 2.40 5.86 4.39
CA PHE A 259 1.69 4.77 5.05
C PHE A 259 2.68 3.90 5.80
N TYR A 260 2.32 3.50 7.01
CA TYR A 260 3.22 2.80 7.93
C TYR A 260 2.63 1.46 8.31
N LEU A 261 3.45 0.42 8.25
CA LEU A 261 3.15 -0.88 8.85
C LEU A 261 4.22 -1.23 9.88
N THR A 262 3.79 -1.86 10.97
CA THR A 262 4.69 -2.36 12.01
C THR A 262 4.31 -3.79 12.40
N SER A 263 4.89 -4.34 13.46
CA SER A 263 4.52 -5.69 13.94
C SER A 263 3.04 -5.83 14.26
N TYR A 264 2.43 -4.74 14.74
CA TYR A 264 1.01 -4.62 14.97
C TYR A 264 0.15 -4.94 13.73
N SER A 265 0.62 -4.56 12.55
CA SER A 265 -0.09 -4.74 11.28
C SER A 265 -0.13 -6.19 10.80
N PHE A 266 0.64 -7.10 11.41
CA PHE A 266 0.73 -8.51 11.00
C PHE A 266 0.26 -9.46 12.10
N ASN A 267 -0.48 -8.93 13.08
CA ASN A 267 -1.05 -9.72 14.17
C ASN A 267 -2.25 -10.55 13.66
N LYS A 268 -2.40 -11.77 14.20
CA LYS A 268 -3.52 -12.69 13.96
C LYS A 268 -4.91 -12.12 14.28
N LYS A 269 -5.00 -11.02 15.04
CA LYS A 269 -6.28 -10.35 15.30
C LYS A 269 -6.94 -9.76 14.04
N TRP A 270 -6.16 -9.54 12.98
CA TRP A 270 -6.69 -9.05 11.71
C TRP A 270 -7.24 -10.22 10.90
N PRO A 271 -8.52 -10.19 10.49
CA PRO A 271 -9.06 -11.17 9.56
C PRO A 271 -8.30 -11.14 8.23
N ARG A 272 -8.33 -12.28 7.53
CA ARG A 272 -7.66 -12.48 6.24
C ARG A 272 -8.59 -12.29 5.03
N ASN A 273 -9.88 -12.20 5.28
CA ASN A 273 -10.91 -11.91 4.29
C ASN A 273 -11.81 -10.76 4.79
N PHE A 274 -12.59 -10.24 3.86
CA PHE A 274 -13.63 -9.26 4.14
C PHE A 274 -14.91 -9.90 4.71
N ASP A 275 -15.17 -11.16 4.38
CA ASP A 275 -16.34 -11.93 4.82
C ASP A 275 -16.24 -12.35 6.30
#